data_AF-A0A380EMC4-F1
#
_entry.id   AF-A0A380EMC4-F1
#
_cell.length_a   1.000
_cell.length_b   1.000
_cell.length_c   1.000
_cell.angle_alpha   90.00
_cell.angle_beta   90.00
_cell.angle_gamma   90.00
#
_symmetry.space_group_name_H-M   'P 1'
#
loop_
_entity.id
_entity.type
_entity.pdbx_description
1 polymer ?
#
loop_
_entity_poly.entity_id
_entity_poly.type
_entity_poly.pdbx_seq_one_letter_code
_entity_poly.pdbx_strand_id
1 'polypeptide(L)' 'MSYFESKETGNKEYVFGKGGGTKLADELNTQLLGELPLEQPSWNPKDFAPSIYQSDDRLGKIYSSIAQKVIAATNK' A
#
# COMPACT_ATOMS: atom_id res chain seq x y z
N MET A 1 3.83 -0.44 8.45
CA MET A 1 2.87 0.57 8.97
C MET A 1 2.78 1.70 7.96
N SER A 2 1.63 2.33 7.81
CA SER A 2 1.46 3.42 6.84
C SER A 2 2.26 4.67 7.22
N TYR A 3 2.75 5.38 6.20
CA TYR A 3 3.45 6.66 6.32
C TYR A 3 2.85 7.66 5.34
N PHE A 4 2.90 8.94 5.65
CA PHE A 4 2.63 10.01 4.70
C PHE A 4 3.93 10.41 4.00
N GLU A 5 3.90 10.60 2.69
CA GLU A 5 5.05 11.09 1.93
C GLU A 5 4.69 12.45 1.30
N SER A 6 5.37 13.50 1.75
CA SER A 6 5.13 14.85 1.22
C SER A 6 5.51 14.91 -0.24
N LYS A 7 4.60 15.38 -1.09
CA LYS A 7 4.88 15.59 -2.53
C LYS A 7 5.86 16.74 -2.78
N GLU A 8 5.94 17.69 -1.85
CA GLU A 8 6.79 18.88 -1.97
C GLU A 8 8.23 18.58 -1.55
N THR A 9 8.44 17.73 -0.54
CA THR A 9 9.76 17.50 0.06
C THR A 9 10.28 16.07 -0.10
N GLY A 10 9.41 15.11 -0.42
CA GLY A 10 9.74 13.68 -0.42
C GLY A 10 9.94 13.08 0.99
N ASN A 11 9.73 13.86 2.05
CA ASN A 11 9.91 13.38 3.41
C ASN A 11 8.82 12.37 3.78
N LYS A 12 9.23 11.27 4.41
CA LYS A 12 8.33 10.24 4.93
C LYS A 12 8.07 10.44 6.41
N GLU A 13 6.82 10.67 6.75
CA GLU A 13 6.33 10.85 8.10
C GLU A 13 5.58 9.61 8.58
N TYR A 14 6.11 8.97 9.61
CA TYR A 14 5.57 7.73 10.17
C TYR A 14 4.57 8.04 11.29
N VAL A 15 3.41 8.59 10.90
CA VAL A 15 2.33 9.03 11.81
C VAL A 15 1.82 7.93 12.76
N PHE A 16 1.95 6.66 12.37
CA PHE A 16 1.51 5.52 13.18
C PHE A 16 2.69 4.64 13.65
N GLY A 17 3.90 5.20 13.70
CA GLY A 17 5.13 4.45 14.01
C GLY A 17 5.66 3.64 12.82
N LYS A 18 6.79 2.96 13.04
CA LYS A 18 7.56 2.28 11.99
C LYS A 18 7.95 0.85 12.41
N GLY A 19 7.95 -0.07 11.46
CA GLY A 19 8.51 -1.43 11.63
C GLY A 19 7.63 -2.45 12.37
N GLY A 20 6.53 -2.04 13.02
CA GLY A 20 5.68 -2.96 13.78
C GLY A 20 5.09 -4.12 12.94
N GLY A 21 4.70 -3.84 11.69
CA GLY A 21 4.18 -4.86 10.78
C GLY A 21 5.21 -5.91 10.37
N THR A 22 6.44 -5.48 10.08
CA THR A 22 7.57 -6.38 9.78
C THR A 22 7.89 -7.25 10.98
N LYS A 23 8.07 -6.64 12.16
CA LYS A 23 8.36 -7.35 13.41
C LYS A 23 7.30 -8.41 13.72
N LEU A 24 6.02 -8.06 13.59
CA LEU A 24 4.92 -9.00 13.84
C LEU A 24 4.92 -10.16 12.83
N ALA A 25 5.19 -9.89 11.55
CA ALA A 25 5.27 -10.93 10.53
C ALA A 25 6.41 -11.92 10.81
N ASP A 26 7.58 -11.40 11.21
CA ASP A 26 8.73 -12.22 11.59
C ASP A 26 8.42 -13.10 12.82
N GLU A 27 7.84 -12.51 13.88
CA GLU A 27 7.45 -13.24 15.10
C GLU A 27 6.44 -14.36 14.83
N LEU A 28 5.53 -14.15 13.89
CA LEU A 28 4.52 -15.14 13.50
C LEU A 28 4.98 -16.11 12.40
N ASN A 29 6.25 -16.02 11.97
CA ASN A 29 6.79 -16.80 10.84
C ASN A 29 5.88 -16.74 9.59
N THR A 30 5.41 -15.54 9.27
CA THR A 30 4.50 -15.31 8.14
C THR A 30 5.02 -14.19 7.24
N GLN A 31 4.40 -14.03 6.07
CA GLN A 31 4.83 -13.05 5.09
C GLN A 31 4.10 -11.71 5.28
N LEU A 32 4.86 -10.62 5.28
CA LEU A 32 4.29 -9.29 5.09
C LEU A 32 3.98 -9.05 3.60
N LEU A 33 2.70 -8.91 3.27
CA LEU A 33 2.26 -8.77 1.88
C LEU A 33 2.56 -7.39 1.30
N GLY A 34 2.52 -6.34 2.12
CA GLY A 34 2.87 -4.99 1.68
C GLY A 34 2.76 -3.94 2.78
N GLU A 35 3.25 -2.75 2.47
CA GLU A 35 3.12 -1.55 3.29
C GLU A 35 2.59 -0.42 2.40
N LEU A 36 1.48 0.20 2.82
CA LEU A 36 0.75 1.17 2.00
C LEU A 36 1.01 2.59 2.53
N PRO A 37 1.53 3.52 1.72
CA PRO A 37 1.56 4.93 2.09
C PRO A 37 0.15 5.50 2.23
N LEU A 38 0.03 6.62 2.94
CA LEU A 38 -1.20 7.41 3.03
C LEU A 38 -1.22 8.38 1.83
N GLU A 39 -2.03 8.06 0.83
CA GLU A 39 -2.21 8.87 -0.37
C GLU A 39 -3.68 8.88 -0.78
N GLN A 40 -4.05 9.79 -1.67
CA GLN A 40 -5.39 9.83 -2.29
C GLN A 40 -5.30 9.31 -3.73
N PRO A 41 -6.36 8.67 -4.25
CA PRO A 41 -6.41 8.20 -5.63
C PRO A 41 -6.39 9.38 -6.61
N SER A 42 -6.05 9.09 -7.87
CA SER A 42 -6.27 10.04 -8.94
C SER A 42 -7.77 10.31 -9.16
N TRP A 43 -8.09 11.53 -9.57
CA TRP A 43 -9.47 11.92 -9.86
C TRP A 43 -9.77 11.84 -11.35
N ASN A 44 -10.83 11.13 -11.72
CA ASN A 44 -11.35 11.11 -13.08
C ASN A 44 -12.69 11.88 -13.15
N PRO A 45 -12.76 13.03 -13.83
CA PRO A 45 -13.99 13.80 -13.97
C PRO A 45 -15.13 13.06 -14.69
N LYS A 46 -14.79 12.08 -15.53
CA LYS A 46 -15.75 11.31 -16.35
C LYS A 46 -16.22 10.03 -15.67
N ASP A 47 -15.61 9.67 -14.54
CA ASP A 47 -15.91 8.45 -13.79
C ASP A 47 -15.91 8.76 -12.28
N PHE A 48 -17.10 8.90 -11.69
CA PHE A 48 -17.25 9.30 -10.29
C PHE A 48 -16.96 8.13 -9.35
N ALA A 49 -15.67 7.87 -9.14
CA ALA A 49 -15.15 6.83 -8.24
C ALA A 49 -14.04 7.40 -7.33
N PRO A 50 -14.34 8.38 -6.44
CA PRO A 50 -13.34 9.14 -5.68
C PRO A 50 -12.56 8.32 -4.63
N SER A 51 -12.90 7.05 -4.44
CA SER A 51 -12.24 6.14 -3.48
C SER A 51 -11.55 4.96 -4.16
N ILE A 52 -11.47 4.95 -5.50
CA ILE A 52 -10.86 3.86 -6.27
C ILE A 52 -9.51 4.29 -6.81
N TYR A 53 -8.47 3.56 -6.43
CA TYR A 53 -7.13 3.72 -6.99
C TYR A 53 -7.05 3.09 -8.38
N GLN A 54 -6.57 3.86 -9.34
CA GLN A 54 -6.37 3.43 -10.71
C GLN A 54 -5.09 2.58 -10.84
N SER A 55 -4.98 1.80 -11.92
CA SER A 55 -3.83 0.90 -12.13
C SER A 55 -2.48 1.62 -12.27
N ASP A 56 -2.51 2.90 -12.65
CA ASP A 56 -1.35 3.77 -12.78
C ASP A 56 -0.98 4.49 -11.47
N ASP A 57 -1.94 4.65 -10.54
CA ASP A 57 -1.68 5.16 -9.19
C ASP A 57 -0.63 4.30 -8.49
N ARG A 58 0.22 4.94 -7.68
CA ARG A 58 1.22 4.25 -6.86
C ARG A 58 0.57 3.19 -5.97
N LEU A 59 -0.48 3.57 -5.25
CA LEU A 59 -1.23 2.63 -4.40
C LEU A 59 -1.92 1.54 -5.22
N GLY A 60 -2.43 1.83 -6.42
CA GLY A 60 -3.00 0.81 -7.32
C GLY A 60 -2.00 -0.26 -7.74
N LYS A 61 -0.76 0.13 -8.03
CA LYS A 61 0.36 -0.80 -8.28
C LYS A 61 0.71 -1.64 -7.06
N ILE A 62 0.74 -1.03 -5.87
CA ILE A 62 1.01 -1.74 -4.61
C ILE A 62 -0.09 -2.78 -4.33
N TYR A 63 -1.37 -2.40 -4.46
CA TYR A 63 -2.50 -3.33 -4.32
C TYR A 63 -2.40 -4.49 -5.33
N SER A 64 -2.06 -4.20 -6.59
CA SER A 64 -1.86 -5.24 -7.61
C SER A 64 -0.73 -6.22 -7.23
N SER A 65 0.38 -5.72 -6.68
CA SER A 65 1.47 -6.58 -6.18
C SER A 65 1.04 -7.44 -4.99
N ILE A 66 0.26 -6.88 -4.05
CA ILE A 66 -0.31 -7.64 -2.93
C ILE A 66 -1.22 -8.75 -3.46
N ALA A 67 -2.12 -8.45 -4.40
CA ALA A 67 -3.01 -9.43 -5.01
C ALA A 67 -2.22 -10.57 -5.70
N GLN A 68 -1.18 -10.24 -6.44
CA GLN A 68 -0.31 -11.24 -7.07
C GLN A 68 0.38 -12.16 -6.04
N LYS A 69 0.86 -11.62 -4.91
CA LYS A 69 1.44 -12.43 -3.83
C LYS A 69 0.41 -13.39 -3.22
N VAL A 70 -0.82 -12.90 -3.01
CA VAL A 70 -1.92 -13.74 -2.49
C VAL A 70 -2.25 -14.86 -3.47
N ILE A 71 -2.45 -14.54 -4.75
CA ILE A 71 -2.74 -15.54 -5.80
C ILE A 71 -1.64 -16.60 -5.86
N ALA A 72 -0.37 -16.19 -5.83
CA ALA A 72 0.77 -17.12 -5.83
C ALA A 72 0.79 -18.02 -4.58
N ALA A 73 0.39 -17.51 -3.42
CA ALA A 73 0.32 -18.29 -2.18
C ALA A 73 -0.87 -19.28 -2.15
N THR A 74 -1.93 -19.01 -2.92
CA THR A 74 -3.15 -19.84 -2.92
C THR A 74 -3.25 -20.79 -4.11
N ASN A 75 -2.56 -20.51 -5.22
CA ASN A 75 -2.51 -21.41 -6.36
C ASN A 75 -1.58 -22.59 -6.04
N LYS A 76 -2.17 -23.77 -5.87
CA LYS A 76 -1.48 -25.06 -5.77
C LYS A 76 -1.53 -25.79 -7.11
#